data_AF-A0A378JUV1-F1
#
_entry.id   AF-A0A378JUV1-F1
#
_cell.length_a   1.000
_cell.length_b   1.000
_cell.length_c   1.000
_cell.angle_alpha   90.00
_cell.angle_beta   90.00
_cell.angle_gamma   90.00
#
_symmetry.space_group_name_H-M   'P 1'
#
loop_
_entity.id
_entity.type
_entity.pdbx_description
1 polymer ?
#
loop_
_entity_poly.entity_id
_entity_poly.type
_entity_poly.pdbx_seq_one_letter_code
_entity_poly.pdbx_strand_id
1 'polypeptide(L)' 'MSKNFLRILLGLILVPFQSVFASQLEDQELCVQQTVQACMAQCEKSNDLACSDACQQNAENQCIEAGE' A
#
# COMPACT_ATOMS: atom_id res chain seq x y z
N MET A 1 32.73 32.53 -8.44
CA MET A 1 31.62 31.55 -8.37
C MET A 1 30.58 32.09 -7.40
N SER A 2 29.40 32.45 -7.90
CA SER A 2 28.41 33.25 -7.18
C SER A 2 27.72 32.42 -6.09
N LYS A 3 27.70 32.96 -4.85
CA LYS A 3 27.00 32.40 -3.67
C LYS A 3 25.53 32.07 -3.93
N ASN A 4 24.94 32.67 -4.97
CA ASN A 4 23.56 32.46 -5.38
C ASN A 4 23.34 31.09 -6.04
N PHE A 5 24.37 30.50 -6.65
CA PHE A 5 24.29 29.17 -7.27
C PHE A 5 24.15 28.06 -6.22
N LEU A 6 24.77 28.24 -5.04
CA LEU A 6 24.69 27.30 -3.92
C LEU A 6 23.29 27.23 -3.30
N ARG A 7 22.51 28.32 -3.37
CA ARG A 7 21.13 28.35 -2.85
C ARG A 7 20.13 27.67 -3.78
N ILE A 8 20.38 27.66 -5.09
CA ILE A 8 19.51 27.00 -6.08
C ILE A 8 19.66 25.47 -6.00
N LEU A 9 20.87 24.98 -5.75
CA LEU A 9 21.14 23.54 -5.57
C LEU A 9 20.50 22.94 -4.31
N LEU A 10 20.32 23.72 -3.24
CA LEU A 10 19.70 23.24 -2.01
C LEU A 10 18.17 23.09 -2.10
N GLY A 11 17.52 23.78 -3.04
CA GLY A 11 16.06 23.77 -3.19
C GLY A 11 15.51 22.57 -3.98
N LEU A 12 16.35 21.90 -4.78
CA LEU A 12 15.93 20.82 -5.69
C LEU A 12 15.84 19.43 -5.04
N ILE A 13 16.32 19.27 -3.80
CA ILE A 13 16.44 17.95 -3.15
C ILE A 13 15.17 17.57 -2.35
N LEU A 14 14.25 18.49 -2.11
CA LEU A 14 13.17 18.30 -1.13
C LEU A 14 11.85 17.73 -1.69
N VAL A 15 11.78 17.33 -2.97
CA VAL A 15 10.49 17.13 -3.65
C VAL A 15 9.97 15.68 -3.82
N PRO A 16 10.72 14.55 -3.74
CA PRO A 16 10.08 13.26 -4.06
C PRO A 16 9.52 12.50 -2.85
N PHE A 17 9.66 12.99 -1.61
CA PHE A 17 9.33 12.17 -0.44
C PHE A 17 7.82 11.91 -0.30
N GLN A 18 6.96 12.87 -0.66
CA GLN A 18 5.52 12.73 -0.42
C GLN A 18 4.80 11.84 -1.44
N SER A 19 5.31 11.73 -2.67
CA SER A 19 4.71 10.88 -3.70
C SER A 19 4.91 9.39 -3.42
N VAL A 20 6.00 9.01 -2.73
CA VAL A 20 6.32 7.61 -2.42
C VAL A 20 5.37 7.01 -1.38
N PHE A 21 4.94 7.79 -0.38
CA PHE A 21 3.98 7.29 0.62
C PHE A 21 2.56 7.20 0.08
N ALA A 22 2.18 8.11 -0.82
CA ALA A 22 0.87 8.08 -1.44
C ALA A 22 0.70 6.83 -2.34
N SER A 23 1.72 6.52 -3.16
CA SER A 23 1.71 5.29 -3.96
C SER A 23 1.71 4.04 -3.09
N GLN A 24 2.47 4.02 -1.99
CA GLN A 24 2.52 2.86 -1.10
C GLN A 24 1.16 2.57 -0.44
N LEU A 25 0.43 3.59 0.01
CA LEU A 25 -0.93 3.41 0.53
C LEU A 25 -1.90 2.86 -0.52
N GLU A 26 -1.79 3.33 -1.75
CA GLU A 26 -2.62 2.87 -2.87
C GLU A 26 -2.31 1.42 -3.25
N ASP A 27 -1.02 1.05 -3.28
CA ASP A 27 -0.54 -0.30 -3.57
C ASP A 27 -1.00 -1.28 -2.47
N GLN A 28 -0.90 -0.89 -1.20
CA GLN A 28 -1.42 -1.67 -0.07
C GLN A 28 -2.93 -1.90 -0.17
N GLU A 29 -3.71 -0.84 -0.44
CA GLU A 29 -5.17 -0.95 -0.54
C GLU A 29 -5.58 -1.87 -1.70
N LEU A 30 -4.89 -1.78 -2.84
CA LEU A 30 -5.10 -2.66 -3.97
C LEU A 30 -4.74 -4.12 -3.65
N CYS A 31 -3.62 -4.36 -2.96
CA CYS A 31 -3.22 -5.70 -2.54
C CYS A 31 -4.30 -6.34 -1.64
N VAL A 32 -4.77 -5.59 -0.63
CA VAL A 32 -5.80 -6.07 0.30
C VAL A 32 -7.08 -6.37 -0.47
N GLN A 33 -7.52 -5.47 -1.35
CA GLN A 33 -8.73 -5.64 -2.13
C GLN A 33 -8.68 -6.91 -3.02
N GLN A 34 -7.58 -7.11 -3.75
CA GLN A 34 -7.42 -8.27 -4.63
C GLN A 34 -7.40 -9.59 -3.83
N THR A 35 -6.72 -9.58 -2.70
CA THR A 35 -6.56 -10.76 -1.83
C THR A 35 -7.90 -11.14 -1.17
N VAL A 36 -8.64 -10.15 -0.66
CA VAL A 36 -9.99 -10.36 -0.11
C VAL A 36 -10.92 -10.89 -1.18
N GLN A 37 -10.90 -10.34 -2.39
CA GLN A 37 -11.77 -10.80 -3.48
C GLN A 37 -11.51 -12.27 -3.84
N ALA A 38 -10.24 -12.67 -3.95
CA ALA A 38 -9.87 -14.06 -4.21
C ALA A 38 -10.28 -15.01 -3.07
N CYS A 39 -10.17 -14.53 -1.83
CA CYS A 39 -10.56 -15.28 -0.64
C CYS A 39 -12.10 -15.44 -0.54
N MET A 40 -12.86 -14.39 -0.80
CA MET A 40 -14.33 -14.39 -0.77
C MET A 40 -14.94 -15.36 -1.79
N ALA A 41 -14.32 -15.53 -2.97
CA ALA A 41 -14.74 -16.53 -3.94
C ALA A 41 -14.63 -17.99 -3.42
N GLN A 42 -13.82 -18.23 -2.39
CA GLN A 42 -13.74 -19.50 -1.69
C GLN A 42 -14.75 -19.57 -0.53
N CYS A 43 -14.99 -18.45 0.17
CA CYS A 43 -15.97 -18.36 1.25
C CYS A 43 -17.40 -18.64 0.81
N GLU A 44 -17.79 -18.21 -0.40
CA GLU A 44 -19.12 -18.51 -0.97
C GLU A 44 -19.42 -20.02 -1.02
N LYS A 45 -18.38 -20.86 -1.02
CA LYS A 45 -18.48 -22.31 -1.06
C LYS A 45 -18.43 -22.98 0.31
N SER A 46 -17.96 -22.28 1.35
CA SER A 46 -17.70 -22.86 2.68
C SER A 46 -18.86 -22.72 3.67
N ASN A 47 -19.87 -21.87 3.36
CA ASN A 47 -21.00 -21.58 4.26
C ASN A 47 -20.56 -21.07 5.64
N ASP A 48 -19.35 -20.51 5.72
CA ASP A 48 -18.72 -20.02 6.94
C ASP A 48 -18.97 -18.51 7.07
N LEU A 49 -19.70 -18.14 8.13
CA LEU A 49 -20.09 -16.77 8.42
C LEU A 49 -18.91 -15.90 8.89
N ALA A 50 -17.84 -16.50 9.40
CA ALA A 50 -16.63 -15.79 9.83
C ALA A 50 -15.61 -15.61 8.69
N CYS A 51 -15.91 -16.17 7.52
CA CYS A 51 -14.95 -16.26 6.44
C CYS A 51 -14.57 -14.88 5.87
N SER A 52 -15.50 -13.91 5.81
CA SER A 52 -15.16 -12.55 5.35
C SER A 52 -14.19 -11.86 6.28
N ASP A 53 -14.39 -11.97 7.59
CA ASP A 53 -13.55 -11.30 8.59
C ASP A 53 -12.16 -11.93 8.60
N ALA A 54 -12.08 -13.25 8.45
CA ALA A 54 -10.82 -13.97 8.31
C ALA A 54 -10.08 -13.59 7.01
N CYS A 55 -10.81 -13.44 5.89
CA CYS A 55 -10.22 -12.97 4.63
C CYS A 55 -9.63 -11.56 4.77
N GLN A 56 -10.36 -10.64 5.41
CA GLN A 56 -9.89 -9.27 5.63
C GLN A 56 -8.61 -9.25 6.47
N GLN A 57 -8.62 -9.90 7.64
CA GLN A 57 -7.46 -9.93 8.54
C GLN A 57 -6.23 -10.59 7.88
N ASN A 58 -6.43 -11.68 7.15
CA ASN A 58 -5.32 -12.36 6.48
C ASN A 58 -4.76 -11.54 5.31
N ALA A 59 -5.62 -10.85 4.55
CA ALA A 59 -5.20 -10.00 3.45
C ALA A 59 -4.36 -8.81 3.96
N GLU A 60 -4.82 -8.13 5.01
CA GLU A 60 -4.07 -7.03 5.64
C GLU A 60 -2.69 -7.50 6.11
N ASN A 61 -2.63 -8.61 6.85
CA ASN A 61 -1.36 -9.14 7.34
C ASN A 61 -0.42 -9.55 6.19
N GLN A 62 -0.93 -10.22 5.15
CA GLN A 62 -0.11 -10.64 4.00
C GLN A 62 0.47 -9.46 3.23
N CYS A 63 -0.34 -8.44 2.95
CA CYS A 63 0.12 -7.27 2.20
C CYS A 63 1.17 -6.48 3.00
N ILE A 64 0.95 -6.32 4.31
CA ILE A 64 1.95 -5.69 5.21
C ILE A 64 3.25 -6.50 5.25
N GLU A 65 3.18 -7.83 5.37
CA GLU A 65 4.36 -8.71 5.39
C GLU A 65 5.12 -8.71 4.05
N ALA A 66 4.42 -8.53 2.93
CA ALA A 66 5.00 -8.40 1.60
C ALA A 66 5.65 -7.02 1.35
N GLY A 67 5.33 -6.02 2.19
CA GLY A 67 5.86 -4.66 2.07
C GLY A 67 5.08 -3.78 1.08
N GLU A 68 3.84 -4.18 0.76
CA GLU A 68 2.87 -3.40 -0.03
C GLU A 68 2.27 -2.28 0.84
#